data_AF-A0AAE3FS86-F1
#
_entry.id   AF-A0AAE3FS86-F1
#
_cell.length_a   1.000
_cell.length_b   1.000
_cell.length_c   1.000
_cell.angle_alpha   90.00
_cell.angle_beta   90.00
_cell.angle_gamma   90.00
#
_symmetry.space_group_name_H-M   'P 1'
#
loop_
_entity.id
_entity.type
_entity.pdbx_description
1 polymer ?
#
loop_
_entity_poly.entity_id
_entity_poly.type
_entity_poly.pdbx_seq_one_letter_code
_entity_poly.pdbx_strand_id
1 'polypeptide(L)'
;MGGEHDRCSDQDVPGSDGVDEAAIQSITHPTRQIVVRYLSATGAVGLDRLALVVAGVSMRERGKQVATAAGYRRLRTELHHVHLPHLDSAGLVEYDTDTHRVGAGSIPTAILDLIDETRARERSQQHPETADDRPVQFDTEPDAIGRISSLQELLTAVERARTTVRLFSPEPDEDALAGFITRNVRVEYEPLPSSLAPGFAVVERDDGLALCRLDILTSVNAPPTDPPWDEEIDRTAYRQFLGLFRDRPFATTDRKQLLATSREIEDRAWRTGRGEIHAGFQSLSVFRTQRRLYRRLGEKPGLDVHVYGRPDWTPPAVDSVTTIAIDNQEIGEFWFVVYRDATDTTATALVAEERQPDEYYGVWTYDAETVDRLTTYLRESYPAAEE
;
A
#
# COMPACT_ATOMS: atom_id res chain seq x y z
N MET A 1 63.97 35.32 13.88
CA MET A 1 62.91 35.83 13.00
C MET A 1 62.60 34.71 12.04
N GLY A 2 61.51 33.94 12.13
CA GLY A 2 60.13 34.30 12.44
C GLY A 2 59.32 34.16 11.14
N GLY A 3 58.29 33.30 11.14
CA GLY A 3 57.39 33.06 10.00
C GLY A 3 57.04 31.57 9.86
N GLU A 4 56.23 31.01 10.76
CA GLU A 4 54.77 30.83 10.60
C GLU A 4 54.41 29.78 9.53
N HIS A 5 54.34 28.53 9.99
CA HIS A 5 53.53 27.48 9.38
C HIS A 5 52.11 27.63 9.91
N ASP A 6 51.22 28.05 9.03
CA ASP A 6 49.78 28.15 9.22
C ASP A 6 49.23 26.74 9.52
N ARG A 7 48.83 26.53 10.78
CA ARG A 7 48.13 25.31 11.21
C ARG A 7 46.67 25.49 10.85
N CYS A 8 46.18 24.62 9.98
CA CYS A 8 44.76 24.39 9.75
C CYS A 8 44.09 24.18 11.13
N SER A 9 43.27 25.15 11.52
CA SER A 9 42.52 25.13 12.77
C SER A 9 41.52 23.97 12.76
N ASP A 10 41.67 23.09 13.73
CA ASP A 10 40.60 22.23 14.25
C ASP A 10 39.37 23.12 14.49
N GLN A 11 38.28 22.86 13.79
CA GLN A 11 36.98 23.42 14.14
C GLN A 11 36.40 22.55 15.25
N ASP A 12 36.66 22.95 16.49
CA ASP A 12 35.94 22.47 17.67
C ASP A 12 34.43 22.67 17.47
N VAL A 13 33.71 21.56 17.39
CA VAL A 13 32.24 21.55 17.44
C VAL A 13 31.82 21.81 18.89
N PRO A 14 31.07 22.89 19.18
CA PRO A 14 30.68 23.19 20.55
C PRO A 14 29.61 22.20 21.03
N GLY A 15 29.96 21.32 21.97
CA GLY A 15 29.05 20.34 22.58
C GLY A 15 29.65 18.97 22.97
N SER A 16 30.94 18.72 22.69
CA SER A 16 31.58 17.41 22.89
C SER A 16 32.08 17.10 24.32
N ASP A 17 31.94 18.02 25.28
CA ASP A 17 32.41 17.80 26.65
C ASP A 17 31.53 16.76 27.38
N GLY A 18 31.97 15.50 27.33
CA GLY A 18 31.42 14.39 28.11
C GLY A 18 30.77 13.24 27.31
N VAL A 19 30.83 13.28 25.98
CA VAL A 19 30.29 12.20 25.13
C VAL A 19 31.43 11.36 24.56
N ASP A 20 31.36 10.04 24.75
CA ASP A 20 32.33 9.10 24.19
C ASP A 20 32.33 9.15 22.65
N GLU A 21 33.50 9.23 22.04
CA GLU A 21 33.68 9.19 20.58
C GLU A 21 33.08 7.92 19.98
N ALA A 22 33.13 6.79 20.70
CA ALA A 22 32.47 5.56 20.30
C ALA A 22 30.95 5.71 20.21
N ALA A 23 30.33 6.47 21.12
CA ALA A 23 28.90 6.76 21.09
C ALA A 23 28.53 7.61 19.86
N ILE A 24 29.32 8.65 19.56
CA ILE A 24 29.14 9.49 18.35
C ILE A 24 29.28 8.64 17.08
N GLN A 25 30.33 7.82 17.00
CA GLN A 25 30.55 6.94 15.84
C GLN A 25 29.41 5.93 15.66
N SER A 26 28.86 5.42 16.76
CA SER A 26 27.74 4.48 16.74
C SER A 26 26.43 5.09 16.26
N ILE A 27 26.25 6.42 16.23
CA ILE A 27 25.00 7.04 15.72
C ILE A 27 25.13 7.59 14.29
N THR A 28 26.23 7.33 13.60
CA THR A 28 26.42 7.76 12.20
C THR A 28 25.45 7.12 11.19
N HIS A 29 24.85 5.97 11.52
CA HIS A 29 23.94 5.27 10.62
C HIS A 29 22.47 5.62 10.94
N PRO A 30 21.64 6.01 9.94
CA PRO A 30 20.25 6.45 10.15
C PRO A 30 19.40 5.45 10.96
N THR A 31 19.53 4.15 10.68
CA THR A 31 18.87 3.08 11.45
C THR A 31 19.19 3.14 12.94
N ARG A 32 20.46 3.36 13.32
CA ARG A 32 20.88 3.41 14.72
C ARG A 32 20.36 4.68 15.41
N GLN A 33 20.28 5.79 14.69
CA GLN A 33 19.63 7.01 15.19
C GLN A 33 18.15 6.81 15.49
N ILE A 34 17.41 6.10 14.63
CA ILE A 34 15.99 5.76 14.87
C ILE A 34 15.86 4.90 16.13
N VAL A 35 16.71 3.87 16.27
CA VAL A 35 16.70 2.97 17.42
C VAL A 35 16.92 3.73 18.73
N VAL A 36 18.00 4.53 18.82
CA VAL A 36 18.33 5.31 20.02
C VAL A 36 17.19 6.26 20.39
N ARG A 37 16.65 6.98 19.41
CA ARG A 37 15.55 7.93 19.68
C ARG A 37 14.26 7.23 20.12
N TYR A 38 13.94 6.09 19.51
CA TYR A 38 12.76 5.31 19.87
C TYR A 38 12.87 4.75 21.29
N LEU A 39 14.00 4.11 21.63
CA LEU A 39 14.22 3.50 22.94
C LEU A 39 14.33 4.54 24.05
N SER A 40 14.94 5.71 23.77
CA SER A 40 14.99 6.81 24.74
C SER A 40 13.59 7.29 25.16
N ALA A 41 12.58 7.15 24.31
CA ALA A 41 11.22 7.61 24.59
C ALA A 41 10.29 6.48 25.08
N THR A 42 10.60 5.22 24.80
CA THR A 42 9.71 4.07 25.08
C THR A 42 10.26 3.06 26.08
N GLY A 43 11.56 3.10 26.38
CA GLY A 43 12.22 2.09 27.18
C GLY A 43 12.37 0.75 26.44
N ALA A 44 12.27 -0.36 27.17
CA ALA A 44 12.55 -1.68 26.63
C ALA A 44 11.41 -2.26 25.77
N VAL A 45 11.74 -2.70 24.56
CA VAL A 45 10.82 -3.29 23.59
C VAL A 45 11.35 -4.61 23.02
N GLY A 46 10.49 -5.39 22.36
CA GLY A 46 10.91 -6.57 21.60
C GLY A 46 11.51 -6.20 20.24
N LEU A 47 12.43 -7.02 19.74
CA LEU A 47 13.11 -6.83 18.45
C LEU A 47 12.13 -6.67 17.27
N ASP A 48 11.03 -7.43 17.23
CA ASP A 48 10.05 -7.34 16.15
C ASP A 48 9.33 -5.99 16.13
N ARG A 49 8.95 -5.47 17.31
CA ARG A 49 8.38 -4.12 17.43
C ARG A 49 9.39 -3.06 17.01
N LEU A 50 10.64 -3.19 17.43
CA LEU A 50 11.71 -2.27 17.03
C LEU A 50 11.91 -2.29 15.51
N ALA A 51 11.95 -3.48 14.91
CA ALA A 51 12.11 -3.64 13.46
C ALA A 51 10.96 -2.99 12.68
N LEU A 52 9.72 -3.12 13.17
CA LEU A 52 8.55 -2.46 12.57
C LEU A 52 8.69 -0.93 12.60
N VAL A 53 9.06 -0.38 13.76
CA VAL A 53 9.24 1.08 13.93
C VAL A 53 10.37 1.59 13.05
N VAL A 54 11.52 0.92 13.05
CA VAL A 54 12.65 1.31 12.20
C VAL A 54 12.28 1.21 10.73
N ALA A 55 11.60 0.15 10.29
CA ALA A 55 11.14 0.01 8.92
C ALA A 55 10.20 1.15 8.53
N GLY A 56 9.18 1.40 9.37
CA GLY A 56 8.15 2.41 9.17
C GLY A 56 8.72 3.82 9.03
N VAL A 57 9.64 4.19 9.93
CA VAL A 57 10.28 5.51 9.93
C VAL A 57 11.28 5.65 8.77
N SER A 58 12.05 4.59 8.46
CA SER A 58 13.04 4.61 7.37
C SER A 58 12.41 4.71 5.97
N MET A 59 11.14 4.32 5.79
CA MET A 59 10.45 4.44 4.51
C MET A 59 10.43 5.89 4.01
N ARG A 60 10.09 6.83 4.91
CA ARG A 60 10.05 8.27 4.60
C ARG A 60 11.41 8.79 4.12
N GLU A 61 12.46 8.38 4.81
CA GLU A 61 13.83 8.86 4.56
C GLU A 61 14.38 8.41 3.20
N ARG A 62 13.88 7.28 2.68
CA ARG A 62 14.30 6.72 1.40
C ARG A 62 13.35 7.06 0.24
N GLY A 63 12.39 7.96 0.46
CA GLY A 63 11.33 8.26 -0.51
C GLY A 63 10.41 7.06 -0.80
N LYS A 64 10.53 5.97 -0.04
CA LYS A 64 9.75 4.76 -0.23
C LYS A 64 8.38 4.94 0.41
N GLN A 65 7.35 4.55 -0.31
CA GLN A 65 5.97 4.74 0.12
C GLN A 65 5.38 3.44 0.69
N VAL A 66 5.95 2.29 0.29
CA VAL A 66 5.62 0.95 0.79
C VAL A 66 6.90 0.16 1.08
N ALA A 67 6.91 -0.60 2.18
CA ALA A 67 7.94 -1.60 2.48
C ALA A 67 7.38 -3.01 2.39
N THR A 68 8.20 -3.94 1.88
CA THR A 68 7.83 -5.34 1.66
C THR A 68 8.23 -6.23 2.83
N ALA A 69 7.61 -7.40 2.94
CA ALA A 69 7.96 -8.42 3.93
C ALA A 69 9.43 -8.84 3.87
N ALA A 70 9.99 -8.98 2.66
CA ALA A 70 11.40 -9.31 2.45
C ALA A 70 12.32 -8.19 2.96
N GLY A 71 11.94 -6.92 2.72
CA GLY A 71 12.66 -5.76 3.24
C GLY A 71 12.65 -5.72 4.78
N TYR A 72 11.51 -6.00 5.39
CA TYR A 72 11.38 -6.09 6.84
C TYR A 72 12.24 -7.23 7.43
N ARG A 73 12.18 -8.44 6.86
CA ARG A 73 12.97 -9.61 7.31
C ARG A 73 14.48 -9.32 7.25
N ARG A 74 14.92 -8.66 6.18
CA ARG A 74 16.32 -8.23 6.03
C ARG A 74 16.71 -7.22 7.10
N LEU A 75 15.91 -6.17 7.30
CA LEU A 75 16.18 -5.15 8.31
C LEU A 75 16.22 -5.75 9.73
N ARG A 76 15.29 -6.64 10.08
CA ARG A 76 15.28 -7.32 11.37
C ARG A 76 16.58 -8.11 11.60
N THR A 77 17.06 -8.78 10.57
CA THR A 77 18.32 -9.53 10.59
C THR A 77 19.53 -8.60 10.77
N GLU A 78 19.55 -7.47 10.05
CA GLU A 78 20.59 -6.43 10.19
C GLU A 78 20.56 -5.77 11.59
N LEU A 79 19.37 -5.54 12.15
CA LEU A 79 19.23 -5.06 13.53
C LEU A 79 19.86 -6.04 14.53
N HIS A 80 19.51 -7.32 14.42
CA HIS A 80 20.00 -8.36 15.32
C HIS A 80 21.53 -8.55 15.26
N HIS A 81 22.10 -8.59 14.06
CA HIS A 81 23.52 -8.95 13.89
C HIS A 81 24.49 -7.78 13.78
N VAL A 82 24.01 -6.59 13.40
CA VAL A 82 24.88 -5.45 13.08
C VAL A 82 24.57 -4.25 13.96
N HIS A 83 23.34 -3.76 13.93
CA HIS A 83 23.05 -2.46 14.54
C HIS A 83 22.95 -2.51 16.06
N LEU A 84 22.22 -3.50 16.61
CA LEU A 84 22.04 -3.62 18.05
C LEU A 84 23.33 -3.98 18.78
N PRO A 85 24.14 -4.98 18.34
CA PRO A 85 25.41 -5.27 18.99
C PRO A 85 26.38 -4.08 18.99
N HIS A 86 26.37 -3.27 17.92
CA HIS A 86 27.22 -2.08 17.84
C HIS A 86 26.76 -0.97 18.79
N LEU A 87 25.45 -0.75 18.93
CA LEU A 87 24.90 0.20 19.89
C LEU A 87 25.09 -0.26 21.35
N ASP A 88 25.00 -1.56 21.59
CA ASP A 88 25.18 -2.19 22.91
C ASP A 88 26.64 -2.07 23.36
N SER A 89 27.59 -2.30 22.44
CA SER A 89 29.02 -2.07 22.67
C SER A 89 29.35 -0.61 23.02
N ALA A 90 28.57 0.34 22.53
CA ALA A 90 28.69 1.77 22.84
C ALA A 90 27.89 2.19 24.09
N GLY A 91 27.19 1.26 24.76
CA GLY A 91 26.40 1.50 25.95
C GLY A 91 25.10 2.31 25.73
N LEU A 92 24.72 2.55 24.47
CA LEU A 92 23.53 3.33 24.12
C LEU A 92 22.24 2.51 24.18
N VAL A 93 22.34 1.19 24.05
CA VAL A 93 21.24 0.24 24.22
C VAL A 93 21.69 -0.90 25.10
N GLU A 94 20.73 -1.65 25.66
CA GLU A 94 20.99 -2.93 26.30
C GLU A 94 20.31 -4.01 25.45
N TYR A 95 21.09 -4.89 24.81
CA TYR A 95 20.53 -5.91 23.93
C TYR A 95 20.68 -7.34 24.45
N ASP A 96 19.56 -7.96 24.79
CA ASP A 96 19.48 -9.38 25.12
C ASP A 96 19.22 -10.20 23.85
N THR A 97 20.26 -10.91 23.40
CA THR A 97 20.21 -11.79 22.22
C THR A 97 19.37 -13.03 22.42
N ASP A 98 19.17 -13.49 23.66
CA ASP A 98 18.45 -14.72 23.97
C ASP A 98 16.94 -14.46 24.01
N THR A 99 16.53 -13.35 24.63
CA THR A 99 15.11 -12.96 24.72
C THR A 99 14.65 -12.02 23.61
N HIS A 100 15.57 -11.57 22.74
CA HIS A 100 15.34 -10.55 21.73
C HIS A 100 14.71 -9.26 22.29
N ARG A 101 15.09 -8.87 23.51
CA ARG A 101 14.65 -7.63 24.15
C ARG A 101 15.73 -6.56 24.01
N VAL A 102 15.30 -5.35 23.66
CA VAL A 102 16.17 -4.19 23.48
C VAL A 102 15.73 -3.09 24.42
N GLY A 103 16.60 -2.70 25.36
CA GLY A 103 16.42 -1.60 26.29
C GLY A 103 17.18 -0.35 25.88
N ALA A 104 16.81 0.79 26.46
CA ALA A 104 17.64 1.98 26.42
C ALA A 104 18.81 1.81 27.41
N GLY A 105 20.04 2.06 26.96
CA GLY A 105 21.21 2.14 27.83
C GLY A 105 21.35 3.54 28.43
N SER A 106 22.58 3.95 28.71
CA SER A 106 22.85 5.32 29.15
C SER A 106 22.98 6.23 27.93
N ILE A 107 21.85 6.79 27.48
CA ILE A 107 21.79 7.69 26.31
C ILE A 107 21.99 9.13 26.81
N PRO A 108 23.14 9.80 26.52
CA PRO A 108 23.33 11.20 26.89
C PRO A 108 22.43 12.12 26.07
N THR A 109 21.90 13.19 26.67
CA THR A 109 21.07 14.18 25.96
C THR A 109 21.77 14.77 24.73
N ALA A 110 23.09 15.02 24.83
CA ALA A 110 23.90 15.50 23.71
C ALA A 110 23.88 14.57 22.48
N ILE A 111 23.72 13.26 22.66
CA ILE A 111 23.55 12.31 21.54
C ILE A 111 22.18 12.50 20.86
N LEU A 112 21.12 12.74 21.65
CA LEU A 112 19.78 13.02 21.10
C LEU A 112 19.76 14.35 20.35
N ASP A 113 20.37 15.39 20.92
CA ASP A 113 20.50 16.69 20.29
C ASP A 113 21.25 16.59 18.95
N LEU A 114 22.36 15.84 18.90
CA LEU A 114 23.11 15.61 17.67
C LEU A 114 22.28 14.86 16.60
N ILE A 115 21.48 13.88 17.00
CA ILE A 115 20.56 13.18 16.09
C ILE A 115 19.52 14.14 15.52
N ASP A 116 18.90 14.95 16.38
CA ASP A 116 17.84 15.87 15.96
C ASP A 116 18.38 17.01 15.08
N GLU A 117 19.59 17.51 15.35
CA GLU A 117 20.27 18.46 14.47
C GLU A 117 20.61 17.86 13.10
N THR A 118 21.14 16.64 13.06
CA THR A 118 21.46 15.94 11.80
C THR A 118 20.20 15.81 10.95
N ARG A 119 19.08 15.40 11.55
CA ARG A 119 17.80 15.31 10.86
C ARG A 119 17.21 16.66 10.46
N ALA A 120 17.43 17.73 11.21
CA ALA A 120 16.99 19.06 10.82
C ALA A 120 17.69 19.50 9.53
N ARG A 121 19.01 19.23 9.42
CA ARG A 121 19.80 19.52 8.22
C ARG A 121 19.34 18.70 7.02
N GLU A 122 19.11 17.39 7.18
CA GLU A 122 18.61 16.52 6.11
C GLU A 122 17.23 16.95 5.61
N ARG A 123 16.29 17.27 6.51
CA ARG A 123 14.95 17.76 6.13
C ARG A 123 14.99 19.08 5.37
N SER A 124 15.93 19.98 5.69
CA SER A 124 16.11 21.24 4.94
C SER A 124 16.73 21.03 3.55
N GLN A 125 17.37 19.89 3.29
CA GLN A 125 18.01 19.58 2.00
C GLN A 125 17.13 18.72 1.08
N GLN A 126 16.11 18.04 1.60
CA GLN A 126 15.16 17.26 0.80
C GLN A 126 14.20 18.17 0.00
N HIS A 127 14.30 18.11 -1.33
CA HIS A 127 13.25 18.57 -2.26
C HIS A 127 12.10 17.54 -2.26
N PRO A 128 10.83 17.92 -2.51
CA PRO A 128 9.77 16.93 -2.72
C PRO A 128 10.11 16.10 -3.96
N GLU A 129 10.68 14.91 -3.76
CA GLU A 129 11.01 14.00 -4.84
C GLU A 129 9.72 13.39 -5.40
N THR A 130 9.59 13.48 -6.72
CA THR A 130 8.57 12.76 -7.50
C THR A 130 8.73 11.26 -7.27
N ALA A 131 7.62 10.62 -6.92
CA ALA A 131 7.53 9.21 -6.62
C ALA A 131 8.14 8.34 -7.74
N ASP A 132 8.92 7.32 -7.36
CA ASP A 132 9.36 6.27 -8.27
C ASP A 132 8.12 5.48 -8.71
N ASP A 133 7.65 5.72 -9.95
CA ASP A 133 6.45 5.11 -10.56
C ASP A 133 6.66 3.64 -10.97
N ARG A 134 7.75 3.01 -10.50
CA ARG A 134 8.02 1.61 -10.77
C ARG A 134 7.12 0.74 -9.89
N PRO A 135 6.34 -0.20 -10.49
CA PRO A 135 5.60 -1.16 -9.70
C PRO A 135 6.57 -1.96 -8.83
N VAL A 136 6.36 -1.92 -7.52
CA VAL A 136 7.11 -2.77 -6.59
C VAL A 136 6.81 -4.22 -6.96
N GLN A 137 7.84 -4.99 -7.31
CA GLN A 137 7.72 -6.42 -7.59
C GLN A 137 7.54 -7.16 -6.26
N PHE A 138 6.52 -8.01 -6.19
CA PHE A 138 6.20 -8.82 -5.01
C PHE A 138 6.05 -10.28 -5.45
N ASP A 139 6.61 -11.19 -4.64
CA ASP A 139 6.45 -12.63 -4.79
C ASP A 139 5.19 -13.04 -4.00
N THR A 140 4.11 -13.42 -4.69
CA THR A 140 2.81 -13.81 -4.08
C THR A 140 2.70 -15.34 -3.99
N GLU A 141 2.27 -15.88 -2.84
CA GLU A 141 1.71 -17.24 -2.74
C GLU A 141 0.17 -17.18 -2.82
N PRO A 142 -0.49 -18.19 -3.42
CA PRO A 142 -1.91 -18.13 -3.77
C PRO A 142 -2.85 -18.17 -2.56
N ASP A 143 -3.90 -17.35 -2.62
CA ASP A 143 -4.93 -17.22 -1.60
C ASP A 143 -5.96 -18.38 -1.65
N ALA A 144 -6.59 -18.68 -0.51
CA ALA A 144 -7.36 -19.91 -0.27
C ALA A 144 -8.78 -19.95 -0.88
N ILE A 145 -9.06 -19.15 -1.92
CA ILE A 145 -10.36 -19.19 -2.59
C ILE A 145 -10.42 -20.49 -3.42
N GLY A 146 -11.54 -21.21 -3.42
CA GLY A 146 -11.74 -22.43 -4.21
C GLY A 146 -12.19 -22.14 -5.65
N ARG A 147 -12.85 -23.12 -6.29
CA ARG A 147 -13.55 -22.91 -7.57
C ARG A 147 -14.66 -21.87 -7.37
N ILE A 148 -14.66 -20.80 -8.16
CA ILE A 148 -15.72 -19.78 -8.13
C ILE A 148 -16.90 -20.31 -8.94
N SER A 149 -18.07 -20.43 -8.30
CA SER A 149 -19.32 -20.85 -8.95
C SER A 149 -20.39 -19.75 -9.02
N SER A 150 -20.14 -18.60 -8.36
CA SER A 150 -20.93 -17.36 -8.47
C SER A 150 -20.12 -16.15 -7.99
N LEU A 151 -20.51 -14.94 -8.40
CA LEU A 151 -19.98 -13.68 -7.90
C LEU A 151 -20.24 -13.51 -6.39
N GLN A 152 -21.39 -14.00 -5.91
CA GLN A 152 -21.74 -13.93 -4.49
C GLN A 152 -20.85 -14.81 -3.62
N GLU A 153 -20.41 -15.97 -4.13
CA GLU A 153 -19.48 -16.84 -3.41
C GLU A 153 -18.13 -16.13 -3.17
N LEU A 154 -17.61 -15.45 -4.20
CA LEU A 154 -16.40 -14.64 -4.07
C LEU A 154 -16.59 -13.54 -3.02
N LEU A 155 -17.68 -12.78 -3.11
CA LEU A 155 -17.98 -11.69 -2.18
C LEU A 155 -18.07 -12.19 -0.73
N THR A 156 -18.74 -13.33 -0.51
CA THR A 156 -18.89 -13.92 0.82
C THR A 156 -17.57 -14.47 1.37
N ALA A 157 -16.70 -15.02 0.51
CA ALA A 157 -15.37 -15.49 0.90
C ALA A 157 -14.52 -14.32 1.42
N VAL A 158 -14.54 -13.19 0.71
CA VAL A 158 -13.85 -11.95 1.09
C VAL A 158 -14.44 -11.32 2.34
N GLU A 159 -15.77 -11.22 2.46
CA GLU A 159 -16.44 -10.59 3.60
C GLU A 159 -16.09 -11.27 4.94
N ARG A 160 -15.88 -12.60 4.92
CA ARG A 160 -15.47 -13.35 6.10
C ARG A 160 -14.00 -13.13 6.51
N ALA A 161 -13.15 -12.77 5.55
CA ALA A 161 -11.73 -12.54 5.78
C ALA A 161 -11.50 -11.08 6.22
N ARG A 162 -11.42 -10.84 7.53
CA ARG A 162 -11.08 -9.52 8.08
C ARG A 162 -9.57 -9.30 8.06
N THR A 163 -9.14 -8.11 7.65
CA THR A 163 -7.72 -7.71 7.71
C THR A 163 -7.46 -6.80 8.90
N THR A 164 -6.42 -7.07 9.69
CA THR A 164 -5.99 -6.18 10.78
C THR A 164 -4.98 -5.16 10.27
N VAL A 165 -5.24 -3.88 10.53
CA VAL A 165 -4.35 -2.76 10.23
C VAL A 165 -3.89 -2.15 11.54
N ARG A 166 -2.58 -2.11 11.78
CA ARG A 166 -1.99 -1.48 12.97
C ARG A 166 -1.48 -0.09 12.62
N LEU A 167 -2.04 0.94 13.25
CA LEU A 167 -1.66 2.34 13.07
C LEU A 167 -0.65 2.74 14.15
N PHE A 168 0.55 3.11 13.71
CA PHE A 168 1.60 3.66 14.56
C PHE A 168 1.62 5.18 14.44
N SER A 169 1.12 5.89 15.44
CA SER A 169 1.12 7.35 15.48
C SER A 169 1.22 7.87 16.93
N PRO A 170 1.59 9.14 17.16
CA PRO A 170 1.68 9.70 18.51
C PRO A 170 0.35 9.78 19.25
N GLU A 171 -0.69 10.10 18.50
CA GLU A 171 -2.08 10.08 18.95
C GLU A 171 -2.91 9.32 17.91
N PRO A 172 -4.06 8.75 18.28
CA PRO A 172 -4.98 8.15 17.31
C PRO A 172 -5.32 9.15 16.20
N ASP A 173 -5.05 8.77 14.95
CA ASP A 173 -5.38 9.58 13.78
C ASP A 173 -6.84 9.31 13.38
N GLU A 174 -7.74 10.20 13.81
CA GLU A 174 -9.18 10.08 13.56
C GLU A 174 -9.53 10.09 12.07
N ASP A 175 -8.78 10.82 11.23
CA ASP A 175 -9.04 10.89 9.79
C ASP A 175 -8.64 9.59 9.09
N ALA A 176 -7.50 9.00 9.47
CA ALA A 176 -7.10 7.69 9.01
C ALA A 176 -8.06 6.60 9.51
N LEU A 177 -8.48 6.68 10.78
CA LEU A 177 -9.46 5.76 11.37
C LEU A 177 -10.81 5.85 10.65
N ALA A 178 -11.33 7.06 10.42
CA ALA A 178 -12.56 7.29 9.69
C ALA A 178 -12.53 6.70 8.28
N GLY A 179 -11.39 6.84 7.59
CA GLY A 179 -11.15 6.21 6.30
C GLY A 179 -11.27 4.68 6.33
N PHE A 180 -11.09 4.04 7.49
CA PHE A 180 -11.20 2.58 7.66
C PHE A 180 -12.56 2.06 8.13
N ILE A 181 -13.45 2.91 8.65
CA ILE A 181 -14.74 2.49 9.22
C ILE A 181 -15.64 1.78 8.18
N THR A 182 -15.61 2.22 6.92
CA THR A 182 -16.43 1.67 5.84
C THR A 182 -15.80 0.45 5.17
N ARG A 183 -14.72 -0.09 5.74
CA ARG A 183 -13.91 -1.15 5.13
C ARG A 183 -13.92 -2.40 6.01
N ASN A 184 -13.74 -3.58 5.41
CA ASN A 184 -13.62 -4.84 6.15
C ASN A 184 -12.26 -4.99 6.85
N VAL A 185 -11.92 -4.02 7.69
CA VAL A 185 -10.66 -4.00 8.43
C VAL A 185 -10.89 -3.79 9.91
N ARG A 186 -10.07 -4.42 10.72
CA ARG A 186 -9.93 -4.12 12.15
C ARG A 186 -8.75 -3.19 12.31
N VAL A 187 -8.97 -2.00 12.86
CA VAL A 187 -7.88 -1.07 13.13
C VAL A 187 -7.43 -1.21 14.58
N GLU A 188 -6.13 -1.35 14.78
CA GLU A 188 -5.49 -1.36 16.09
C GLU A 188 -4.51 -0.19 16.19
N TYR A 189 -4.57 0.55 17.29
CA TYR A 189 -3.70 1.69 17.52
C TYR A 189 -2.47 1.28 18.35
N GLU A 190 -1.31 1.74 17.91
CA GLU A 190 -0.02 1.54 18.56
C GLU A 190 0.66 2.90 18.78
N PRO A 191 0.90 3.32 20.03
CA PRO A 191 1.50 4.62 20.28
C PRO A 191 2.96 4.67 19.80
N LEU A 192 3.30 5.80 19.17
CA LEU A 192 4.64 6.14 18.71
C LEU A 192 5.12 7.44 19.39
N PRO A 193 6.38 7.57 19.80
CA PRO A 193 6.90 8.85 20.29
C PRO A 193 6.65 9.99 19.29
N SER A 194 6.25 11.16 19.79
CA SER A 194 5.99 12.37 18.97
C SER A 194 7.19 12.79 18.13
N SER A 195 8.41 12.50 18.61
CA SER A 195 9.64 12.71 17.86
C SER A 195 9.60 12.00 16.49
N LEU A 196 8.97 10.82 16.40
CA LEU A 196 8.85 9.96 15.21
C LEU A 196 7.55 10.15 14.39
N ALA A 197 6.79 11.23 14.65
CA ALA A 197 5.68 11.65 13.80
C ALA A 197 6.10 11.84 12.32
N PRO A 198 5.18 11.72 11.33
CA PRO A 198 3.73 11.53 11.42
C PRO A 198 3.24 10.08 11.59
N GLY A 199 4.13 9.10 11.76
CA GLY A 199 3.72 7.70 11.89
C GLY A 199 3.46 6.97 10.57
N PHE A 200 2.99 5.73 10.67
CA PHE A 200 2.81 4.77 9.58
C PHE A 200 1.79 3.68 9.95
N ALA A 201 1.27 2.95 8.96
CA ALA A 201 0.41 1.80 9.13
C ALA A 201 1.12 0.50 8.76
N VAL A 202 0.70 -0.60 9.37
CA VAL A 202 1.16 -1.95 9.10
C VAL A 202 -0.05 -2.82 8.78
N VAL A 203 0.00 -3.54 7.68
CA VAL A 203 -0.98 -4.55 7.27
C VAL A 203 -0.29 -5.91 7.30
N GLU A 204 -0.84 -6.84 8.06
CA GLU A 204 -0.40 -8.24 8.04
C GLU A 204 -0.96 -8.96 6.81
N ARG A 205 -0.11 -9.74 6.16
CA ARG A 205 -0.37 -10.50 4.95
C ARG A 205 0.19 -11.91 5.08
N ASP A 206 -0.20 -12.79 4.18
CA ASP A 206 0.30 -14.18 4.18
C ASP A 206 1.76 -14.27 3.71
N ASP A 207 2.21 -13.35 2.85
CA ASP A 207 3.61 -13.19 2.43
C ASP A 207 4.48 -12.41 3.45
N GLY A 208 3.84 -11.83 4.48
CA GLY A 208 4.43 -11.17 5.64
C GLY A 208 3.76 -9.84 6.01
N LEU A 209 4.44 -8.72 5.83
CA LEU A 209 4.01 -7.41 6.29
C LEU A 209 4.14 -6.37 5.19
N ALA A 210 3.13 -5.53 5.06
CA ALA A 210 3.19 -4.32 4.25
C ALA A 210 3.06 -3.08 5.13
N LEU A 211 3.94 -2.12 4.92
CA LEU A 211 3.91 -0.86 5.67
C LEU A 211 3.56 0.29 4.73
N CYS A 212 2.78 1.26 5.21
CA CYS A 212 2.38 2.45 4.48
C CYS A 212 2.56 3.71 5.32
N ARG A 213 2.86 4.85 4.70
CA ARG A 213 2.83 6.13 5.42
C ARG A 213 1.40 6.56 5.72
N LEU A 214 1.19 7.22 6.85
CA LEU A 214 -0.15 7.66 7.27
C LEU A 214 -0.75 8.76 6.38
N ASP A 215 0.10 9.62 5.79
CA ASP A 215 -0.34 10.66 4.85
C ASP A 215 -0.87 10.10 3.51
N ILE A 216 -0.42 8.91 3.10
CA ILE A 216 -1.02 8.19 1.97
C ILE A 216 -2.44 7.75 2.33
N LEU A 217 -2.62 7.20 3.54
CA LEU A 217 -3.93 6.73 4.00
C LEU A 217 -4.96 7.86 4.10
N THR A 218 -4.55 9.06 4.49
CA THR A 218 -5.45 10.21 4.53
C THR A 218 -5.69 10.81 3.15
N SER A 219 -4.68 10.80 2.25
CA SER A 219 -4.83 11.32 0.88
C SER A 219 -5.88 10.58 0.04
N VAL A 220 -6.10 9.28 0.31
CA VAL A 220 -7.07 8.47 -0.45
C VAL A 220 -8.53 8.68 -0.05
N ASN A 221 -8.81 9.55 0.94
CA ASN A 221 -10.17 9.93 1.31
C ASN A 221 -10.89 10.72 0.19
N ALA A 222 -10.14 11.36 -0.72
CA ALA A 222 -10.66 11.92 -1.96
C ALA A 222 -10.20 11.06 -3.15
N PRO A 223 -10.85 9.92 -3.41
CA PRO A 223 -10.32 8.95 -4.36
C PRO A 223 -10.54 9.44 -5.82
N PRO A 224 -9.58 9.16 -6.73
CA PRO A 224 -9.63 9.69 -8.10
C PRO A 224 -10.65 8.94 -8.97
N THR A 225 -11.72 9.61 -9.37
CA THR A 225 -12.85 9.01 -10.12
C THR A 225 -12.85 9.35 -11.62
N ASP A 226 -11.89 10.13 -12.04
CA ASP A 226 -11.70 10.60 -13.42
C ASP A 226 -11.33 9.45 -14.38
N PRO A 227 -11.35 9.66 -15.70
CA PRO A 227 -10.95 8.64 -16.66
C PRO A 227 -9.47 8.21 -16.56
N PRO A 228 -9.13 7.01 -17.07
CA PRO A 228 -7.76 6.48 -17.15
C PRO A 228 -6.68 7.39 -17.71
N TRP A 229 -6.93 8.00 -18.87
CA TRP A 229 -5.92 8.73 -19.65
C TRP A 229 -5.81 10.22 -19.27
N ASP A 230 -6.35 10.61 -18.11
CA ASP A 230 -6.19 11.96 -17.61
C ASP A 230 -4.86 12.09 -16.87
N GLU A 231 -3.83 12.57 -17.58
CA GLU A 231 -2.46 12.71 -17.07
C GLU A 231 -2.33 13.75 -15.96
N GLU A 232 -3.32 14.65 -15.79
CA GLU A 232 -3.32 15.65 -14.71
C GLU A 232 -3.67 15.03 -13.34
N ILE A 233 -4.25 13.83 -13.34
CA ILE A 233 -4.75 13.16 -12.13
C ILE A 233 -3.68 12.25 -11.54
N ASP A 234 -3.11 12.64 -10.40
CA ASP A 234 -2.20 11.77 -9.65
C ASP A 234 -2.95 10.63 -8.95
N ARG A 235 -2.75 9.40 -9.44
CA ARG A 235 -3.32 8.16 -8.88
C ARG A 235 -2.33 7.39 -8.00
N THR A 236 -1.12 7.91 -7.80
CA THR A 236 -0.01 7.18 -7.18
C THR A 236 -0.33 6.76 -5.75
N ALA A 237 -0.84 7.68 -4.94
CA ALA A 237 -1.23 7.39 -3.55
C ALA A 237 -2.37 6.36 -3.48
N TYR A 238 -3.35 6.48 -4.37
CA TYR A 238 -4.47 5.53 -4.45
C TYR A 238 -4.02 4.13 -4.85
N ARG A 239 -3.17 4.03 -5.88
CA ARG A 239 -2.54 2.78 -6.31
C ARG A 239 -1.81 2.07 -5.19
N GLN A 240 -1.05 2.82 -4.40
CA GLN A 240 -0.29 2.26 -3.30
C GLN A 240 -1.17 1.82 -2.15
N PHE A 241 -2.21 2.60 -1.83
CA PHE A 241 -3.21 2.23 -0.86
C PHE A 241 -3.87 0.90 -1.22
N LEU A 242 -4.33 0.73 -2.46
CA LEU A 242 -4.85 -0.55 -2.93
C LEU A 242 -3.77 -1.64 -2.88
N GLY A 243 -2.54 -1.31 -3.28
CA GLY A 243 -1.40 -2.22 -3.15
C GLY A 243 -1.16 -2.74 -1.72
N LEU A 244 -1.66 -2.08 -0.67
CA LEU A 244 -1.53 -2.54 0.73
C LEU A 244 -2.29 -3.83 1.03
N PHE A 245 -3.38 -4.09 0.30
CA PHE A 245 -4.22 -5.27 0.51
C PHE A 245 -4.16 -6.17 -0.73
N ARG A 246 -2.97 -6.31 -1.32
CA ARG A 246 -2.77 -7.16 -2.52
C ARG A 246 -3.17 -8.61 -2.27
N ASP A 247 -2.63 -9.16 -1.19
CA ASP A 247 -2.73 -10.57 -0.83
C ASP A 247 -3.75 -10.78 0.30
N ARG A 248 -4.59 -9.76 0.55
CA ARG A 248 -5.70 -9.87 1.49
C ARG A 248 -6.93 -9.26 0.91
N PRO A 249 -8.07 -9.96 0.97
CA PRO A 249 -9.26 -9.46 0.36
C PRO A 249 -9.75 -8.23 1.15
N PHE A 250 -10.00 -7.14 0.42
CA PHE A 250 -10.47 -5.89 0.98
C PHE A 250 -11.88 -5.62 0.47
N ALA A 251 -12.74 -5.16 1.37
CA ALA A 251 -14.08 -4.73 1.04
C ALA A 251 -14.35 -3.31 1.49
N THR A 252 -15.23 -2.61 0.78
CA THR A 252 -15.73 -1.30 1.17
C THR A 252 -17.20 -1.11 0.80
N THR A 253 -17.90 -0.30 1.58
CA THR A 253 -19.25 0.19 1.26
C THR A 253 -19.27 1.59 0.65
N ASP A 254 -18.11 2.25 0.51
CA ASP A 254 -18.04 3.59 -0.08
C ASP A 254 -18.06 3.52 -1.61
N ARG A 255 -19.17 3.97 -2.20
CA ARG A 255 -19.40 4.00 -3.65
C ARG A 255 -18.32 4.79 -4.41
N LYS A 256 -17.78 5.88 -3.85
CA LYS A 256 -16.70 6.65 -4.50
C LYS A 256 -15.40 5.85 -4.54
N GLN A 257 -15.12 5.09 -3.48
CA GLN A 257 -13.98 4.18 -3.43
C GLN A 257 -14.15 3.06 -4.45
N LEU A 258 -15.32 2.43 -4.54
CA LEU A 258 -15.59 1.42 -5.57
C LEU A 258 -15.38 1.97 -6.99
N LEU A 259 -15.84 3.20 -7.25
CA LEU A 259 -15.62 3.86 -8.53
C LEU A 259 -14.15 4.12 -8.80
N ALA A 260 -13.40 4.64 -7.83
CA ALA A 260 -11.97 4.87 -8.01
C ALA A 260 -11.18 3.57 -8.18
N THR A 261 -11.55 2.49 -7.50
CA THR A 261 -10.98 1.15 -7.73
C THR A 261 -11.26 0.70 -9.16
N SER A 262 -12.50 0.82 -9.65
CA SER A 262 -12.84 0.55 -11.05
C SER A 262 -11.99 1.39 -12.01
N ARG A 263 -11.78 2.68 -11.72
CA ARG A 263 -10.92 3.56 -12.54
C ARG A 263 -9.46 3.16 -12.54
N GLU A 264 -8.94 2.70 -11.42
CA GLU A 264 -7.57 2.18 -11.35
C GLU A 264 -7.42 0.88 -12.16
N ILE A 265 -8.42 0.00 -12.14
CA ILE A 265 -8.41 -1.22 -12.96
C ILE A 265 -8.44 -0.87 -14.45
N GLU A 266 -9.30 0.07 -14.85
CA GLU A 266 -9.40 0.57 -16.22
C GLU A 266 -8.11 1.29 -16.66
N ASP A 267 -7.50 2.08 -15.78
CA ASP A 267 -6.20 2.73 -15.99
C ASP A 267 -5.09 1.72 -16.25
N ARG A 268 -5.06 0.67 -15.44
CA ARG A 268 -4.09 -0.41 -15.61
C ARG A 268 -4.27 -1.13 -16.94
N ALA A 269 -5.51 -1.45 -17.33
CA ALA A 269 -5.79 -2.04 -18.64
C ALA A 269 -5.35 -1.12 -19.79
N TRP A 270 -5.57 0.20 -19.66
CA TRP A 270 -5.15 1.20 -20.63
C TRP A 270 -3.63 1.32 -20.77
N ARG A 271 -2.90 1.36 -19.65
CA ARG A 271 -1.44 1.47 -19.60
C ARG A 271 -0.76 0.23 -20.19
N THR A 272 -1.24 -0.96 -19.84
CA THR A 272 -0.71 -2.22 -20.36
C THR A 272 -1.11 -2.42 -21.83
N GLY A 273 -2.34 -2.04 -22.19
CA GLY A 273 -2.89 -2.09 -23.54
C GLY A 273 -2.99 -3.50 -24.12
N ARG A 274 -2.90 -4.53 -23.26
CA ARG A 274 -2.93 -5.95 -23.59
C ARG A 274 -3.74 -6.73 -22.56
N GLY A 275 -4.33 -7.86 -22.96
CA GLY A 275 -5.11 -8.75 -22.09
C GLY A 275 -6.60 -8.65 -22.34
N GLU A 276 -7.40 -8.98 -21.34
CA GLU A 276 -8.87 -8.94 -21.42
C GLU A 276 -9.44 -8.16 -20.22
N ILE A 277 -10.44 -7.30 -20.46
CA ILE A 277 -11.20 -6.61 -19.43
C ILE A 277 -12.69 -6.94 -19.53
N HIS A 278 -13.28 -7.40 -18.44
CA HIS A 278 -14.68 -7.75 -18.31
C HIS A 278 -15.36 -6.78 -17.35
N ALA A 279 -16.39 -6.07 -17.79
CA ALA A 279 -17.10 -5.08 -17.00
C ALA A 279 -18.61 -5.29 -16.99
N GLY A 280 -19.19 -5.47 -15.81
CA GLY A 280 -20.63 -5.58 -15.59
C GLY A 280 -21.22 -4.29 -15.07
N PHE A 281 -22.31 -3.83 -15.70
CA PHE A 281 -22.97 -2.56 -15.38
C PHE A 281 -24.37 -2.72 -14.77
N GLN A 282 -24.76 -3.93 -14.38
CA GLN A 282 -26.13 -4.31 -13.99
C GLN A 282 -27.14 -4.23 -15.15
N SER A 283 -27.15 -3.14 -15.91
CA SER A 283 -27.93 -2.97 -17.13
C SER A 283 -27.16 -2.22 -18.21
N LEU A 284 -27.53 -2.44 -19.48
CA LEU A 284 -26.89 -1.77 -20.60
C LEU A 284 -27.23 -0.27 -20.62
N SER A 285 -28.37 0.16 -20.08
CA SER A 285 -28.69 1.58 -19.95
C SER A 285 -27.76 2.33 -18.98
N VAL A 286 -27.23 1.65 -17.95
CA VAL A 286 -26.17 2.19 -17.07
C VAL A 286 -24.86 2.33 -17.86
N PHE A 287 -24.48 1.28 -18.61
CA PHE A 287 -23.29 1.30 -19.48
C PHE A 287 -23.28 2.47 -20.46
N ARG A 288 -24.45 2.94 -20.93
CA ARG A 288 -24.59 4.10 -21.84
C ARG A 288 -23.78 5.32 -21.37
N THR A 289 -23.68 5.54 -20.06
CA THR A 289 -22.91 6.66 -19.48
C THR A 289 -21.39 6.46 -19.58
N GLN A 290 -20.92 5.21 -19.55
CA GLN A 290 -19.51 4.82 -19.62
C GLN A 290 -19.05 4.43 -21.03
N ARG A 291 -19.95 4.36 -22.01
CA ARG A 291 -19.65 3.91 -23.38
C ARG A 291 -18.44 4.59 -24.02
N ARG A 292 -18.27 5.90 -23.81
CA ARG A 292 -17.13 6.63 -24.38
C ARG A 292 -15.80 6.09 -23.87
N LEU A 293 -15.76 5.66 -22.61
CA LEU A 293 -14.57 5.14 -21.97
C LEU A 293 -14.22 3.75 -22.49
N TYR A 294 -15.18 2.84 -22.48
CA TYR A 294 -14.96 1.46 -22.94
C TYR A 294 -14.70 1.39 -24.45
N ARG A 295 -15.33 2.27 -25.25
CA ARG A 295 -14.96 2.42 -26.66
C ARG A 295 -13.49 2.82 -26.82
N ARG A 296 -13.00 3.74 -25.98
CA ARG A 296 -11.60 4.19 -26.02
C ARG A 296 -10.65 3.09 -25.55
N LEU A 297 -10.99 2.32 -24.51
CA LEU A 297 -10.23 1.13 -24.14
C LEU A 297 -10.10 0.15 -25.31
N GLY A 298 -11.19 -0.10 -26.04
CA GLY A 298 -11.19 -0.95 -27.23
C GLY A 298 -10.39 -0.40 -28.42
N GLU A 299 -9.91 0.85 -28.40
CA GLU A 299 -8.98 1.33 -29.43
C GLU A 299 -7.58 0.69 -29.29
N LYS A 300 -7.30 0.01 -28.16
CA LYS A 300 -6.07 -0.73 -27.94
C LYS A 300 -6.15 -2.10 -28.64
N PRO A 301 -5.31 -2.37 -29.65
CA PRO A 301 -5.43 -3.59 -30.46
C PRO A 301 -5.09 -4.89 -29.71
N GLY A 302 -4.46 -4.81 -28.53
CA GLY A 302 -4.14 -5.98 -27.71
C GLY A 302 -5.10 -6.21 -26.55
N LEU A 303 -6.11 -5.36 -26.36
CA LEU A 303 -7.01 -5.40 -25.23
C LEU A 303 -8.42 -5.78 -25.69
N ASP A 304 -8.88 -6.95 -25.26
CA ASP A 304 -10.25 -7.41 -25.51
C ASP A 304 -11.19 -6.84 -24.45
N VAL A 305 -12.29 -6.22 -24.87
CA VAL A 305 -13.23 -5.54 -23.97
C VAL A 305 -14.59 -6.22 -24.00
N HIS A 306 -15.01 -6.77 -22.85
CA HIS A 306 -16.29 -7.44 -22.67
C HIS A 306 -17.19 -6.63 -21.71
N VAL A 307 -18.41 -6.33 -22.15
CA VAL A 307 -19.38 -5.53 -21.38
C VAL A 307 -20.64 -6.36 -21.12
N TYR A 308 -21.02 -6.49 -19.85
CA TYR A 308 -22.16 -7.28 -19.40
C TYR A 308 -23.27 -6.38 -18.86
N GLY A 309 -24.52 -6.74 -19.13
CA GLY A 309 -25.68 -6.08 -18.51
C GLY A 309 -27.01 -6.64 -18.98
N ARG A 310 -28.08 -6.35 -18.23
CA ARG A 310 -29.46 -6.64 -18.65
C ARG A 310 -29.82 -5.91 -19.96
N PRO A 311 -30.61 -6.55 -20.85
CA PRO A 311 -30.95 -6.04 -22.18
C PRO A 311 -32.03 -4.94 -22.17
N ASP A 312 -31.87 -3.91 -21.34
CA ASP A 312 -32.79 -2.76 -21.27
C ASP A 312 -32.47 -1.65 -22.30
N TRP A 313 -31.34 -1.79 -22.99
CA TRP A 313 -30.87 -0.92 -24.06
C TRP A 313 -29.93 -1.66 -24.99
N THR A 314 -29.93 -1.33 -26.28
CA THR A 314 -29.00 -1.90 -27.28
C THR A 314 -27.88 -0.91 -27.59
N PRO A 315 -26.62 -1.19 -27.18
CA PRO A 315 -25.48 -0.36 -27.54
C PRO A 315 -25.20 -0.39 -29.05
N PRO A 316 -24.78 0.72 -29.66
CA PRO A 316 -24.26 0.69 -31.03
C PRO A 316 -23.03 -0.22 -31.10
N ALA A 317 -22.93 -1.03 -32.15
CA ALA A 317 -21.79 -1.91 -32.38
C ALA A 317 -20.46 -1.13 -32.44
N VAL A 318 -19.43 -1.70 -31.83
CA VAL A 318 -18.04 -1.21 -31.84
C VAL A 318 -17.16 -2.43 -32.02
N ASP A 319 -16.31 -2.43 -33.05
CA ASP A 319 -15.55 -3.61 -33.49
C ASP A 319 -14.67 -4.26 -32.41
N SER A 320 -14.32 -3.49 -31.36
CA SER A 320 -13.44 -3.92 -30.27
C SER A 320 -14.11 -4.02 -28.90
N VAL A 321 -15.45 -3.93 -28.85
CA VAL A 321 -16.22 -4.08 -27.61
C VAL A 321 -17.30 -5.13 -27.80
N THR A 322 -17.13 -6.29 -27.16
CA THR A 322 -18.12 -7.35 -27.12
C THR A 322 -19.18 -7.04 -26.07
N THR A 323 -20.41 -6.77 -26.49
CA THR A 323 -21.55 -6.57 -25.58
C THR A 323 -22.26 -7.90 -25.34
N ILE A 324 -22.44 -8.26 -24.08
CA ILE A 324 -23.04 -9.51 -23.62
C ILE A 324 -24.31 -9.14 -22.84
N ALA A 325 -25.46 -9.28 -23.52
CA ALA A 325 -26.75 -8.88 -22.99
C ALA A 325 -27.46 -10.07 -22.33
N ILE A 326 -27.58 -10.07 -21.00
CA ILE A 326 -28.07 -11.21 -20.22
C ILE A 326 -29.14 -10.76 -19.24
N ASP A 327 -30.33 -11.36 -19.34
CA ASP A 327 -31.40 -11.15 -18.38
C ASP A 327 -31.35 -12.22 -17.29
N ASN A 328 -30.46 -12.03 -16.31
CA ASN A 328 -30.43 -12.88 -15.11
C ASN A 328 -30.27 -12.04 -13.84
N GLN A 329 -30.42 -12.73 -12.70
CA GLN A 329 -30.32 -12.10 -11.40
C GLN A 329 -28.89 -11.61 -11.12
N GLU A 330 -27.90 -12.50 -11.24
CA GLU A 330 -26.50 -12.20 -10.91
C GLU A 330 -25.92 -11.02 -11.71
N ILE A 331 -26.05 -10.99 -13.04
CA ILE A 331 -25.54 -9.86 -13.85
C ILE A 331 -26.25 -8.55 -13.51
N GLY A 332 -27.51 -8.61 -13.05
CA GLY A 332 -28.28 -7.42 -12.69
C GLY A 332 -28.08 -6.89 -11.27
N GLU A 333 -27.52 -7.69 -10.37
CA GLU A 333 -27.27 -7.31 -8.97
C GLU A 333 -25.82 -6.86 -8.73
N PHE A 334 -24.91 -7.21 -9.65
CA PHE A 334 -23.49 -6.98 -9.50
C PHE A 334 -22.94 -5.94 -10.49
N TRP A 335 -22.14 -5.04 -9.97
CA TRP A 335 -21.15 -4.28 -10.70
C TRP A 335 -19.79 -4.95 -10.53
N PHE A 336 -19.12 -5.30 -11.62
CA PHE A 336 -17.78 -5.86 -11.57
C PHE A 336 -16.90 -5.26 -12.65
N VAL A 337 -15.59 -5.21 -12.38
CA VAL A 337 -14.55 -4.91 -13.37
C VAL A 337 -13.38 -5.85 -13.11
N VAL A 338 -13.09 -6.69 -14.08
CA VAL A 338 -12.09 -7.75 -13.99
C VAL A 338 -11.10 -7.54 -15.12
N TYR A 339 -9.85 -7.26 -14.79
CA TYR A 339 -8.78 -7.11 -15.75
C TYR A 339 -7.79 -8.26 -15.57
N ARG A 340 -7.65 -9.06 -16.63
CA ARG A 340 -6.65 -10.11 -16.73
C ARG A 340 -5.55 -9.67 -17.69
N ASP A 341 -4.33 -9.64 -17.18
CA ASP A 341 -3.12 -9.44 -17.96
C ASP A 341 -2.67 -10.77 -18.58
N ALA A 342 -2.09 -10.72 -19.79
CA ALA A 342 -1.50 -11.89 -20.43
C ALA A 342 -0.29 -12.47 -19.67
N THR A 343 0.34 -11.69 -18.79
CA THR A 343 1.47 -12.12 -17.95
C THR A 343 1.11 -12.37 -16.49
N ASP A 344 -0.16 -12.18 -16.11
CA ASP A 344 -0.69 -12.29 -14.75
C ASP A 344 -0.02 -11.36 -13.70
N THR A 345 0.97 -10.55 -14.08
CA THR A 345 1.71 -9.68 -13.15
C THR A 345 0.87 -8.51 -12.64
N THR A 346 -0.14 -8.10 -13.43
CA THR A 346 -0.98 -6.93 -13.17
C THR A 346 -2.47 -7.24 -13.03
N ALA A 347 -2.84 -8.53 -13.01
CA ALA A 347 -4.23 -8.98 -12.88
C ALA A 347 -4.93 -8.38 -11.64
N THR A 348 -6.20 -7.99 -11.80
CA THR A 348 -6.99 -7.38 -10.71
C THR A 348 -8.48 -7.47 -10.98
N ALA A 349 -9.28 -7.58 -9.93
CA ALA A 349 -10.73 -7.61 -10.03
C ALA A 349 -11.39 -6.78 -8.93
N LEU A 350 -12.52 -6.19 -9.29
CA LEU A 350 -13.52 -5.59 -8.40
C LEU A 350 -14.85 -6.32 -8.64
N VAL A 351 -15.53 -6.71 -7.57
CA VAL A 351 -16.90 -7.25 -7.60
C VAL A 351 -17.70 -6.58 -6.50
N ALA A 352 -18.82 -5.96 -6.86
CA ALA A 352 -19.68 -5.22 -5.94
C ALA A 352 -21.14 -5.61 -6.11
N GLU A 353 -21.78 -5.97 -5.00
CA GLU A 353 -23.21 -6.28 -4.91
C GLU A 353 -23.97 -5.03 -4.47
N GLU A 354 -25.04 -4.69 -5.18
CA GLU A 354 -26.01 -3.69 -4.72
C GLU A 354 -26.94 -4.32 -3.68
N ARG A 355 -26.72 -4.02 -2.39
CA ARG A 355 -27.50 -4.60 -1.27
C ARG A 355 -28.77 -3.81 -0.96
N GLN A 356 -28.73 -2.51 -1.21
CA GLN A 356 -29.90 -1.61 -1.21
C GLN A 356 -29.77 -0.63 -2.38
N PRO A 357 -30.83 0.07 -2.79
CA PRO A 357 -30.75 1.02 -3.88
C PRO A 357 -29.64 2.06 -3.67
N ASP A 358 -28.66 2.08 -4.58
CA ASP A 358 -27.45 2.92 -4.53
C ASP A 358 -26.47 2.63 -3.37
N GLU A 359 -26.68 1.53 -2.62
CA GLU A 359 -25.78 1.06 -1.56
C GLU A 359 -25.08 -0.24 -1.98
N TYR A 360 -23.76 -0.15 -2.12
CA TYR A 360 -22.94 -1.24 -2.62
C TYR A 360 -22.06 -1.81 -1.52
N TYR A 361 -21.84 -3.11 -1.57
CA TYR A 361 -20.76 -3.77 -0.87
C TYR A 361 -19.83 -4.37 -1.91
N GLY A 362 -18.61 -3.85 -2.01
CA GLY A 362 -17.68 -4.30 -3.02
C GLY A 362 -16.37 -4.80 -2.46
N VAL A 363 -15.83 -5.79 -3.14
CA VAL A 363 -14.60 -6.50 -2.82
C VAL A 363 -13.63 -6.34 -3.98
N TRP A 364 -12.35 -6.17 -3.68
CA TRP A 364 -11.33 -6.17 -4.71
C TRP A 364 -10.22 -7.17 -4.37
N THR A 365 -9.58 -7.69 -5.41
CA THR A 365 -8.40 -8.56 -5.31
C THR A 365 -7.35 -8.23 -6.37
N TYR A 366 -6.10 -8.53 -6.03
CA TYR A 366 -4.95 -8.54 -6.95
C TYR A 366 -4.35 -9.94 -7.14
N ASP A 367 -4.98 -10.96 -6.56
CA ASP A 367 -4.57 -12.35 -6.73
C ASP A 367 -4.89 -12.82 -8.15
N ALA A 368 -3.84 -13.11 -8.92
CA ALA A 368 -3.96 -13.46 -10.32
C ALA A 368 -4.74 -14.77 -10.52
N GLU A 369 -4.62 -15.72 -9.60
CA GLU A 369 -5.36 -16.99 -9.68
C GLU A 369 -6.86 -16.78 -9.47
N THR A 370 -7.26 -15.97 -8.49
CA THR A 370 -8.65 -15.56 -8.30
C THR A 370 -9.19 -14.82 -9.51
N VAL A 371 -8.40 -13.92 -10.11
CA VAL A 371 -8.78 -13.19 -11.33
C VAL A 371 -8.97 -14.13 -12.51
N ASP A 372 -8.04 -15.08 -12.73
CA ASP A 372 -8.14 -16.10 -13.79
C ASP A 372 -9.41 -16.95 -13.64
N ARG A 373 -9.70 -17.43 -12.42
CA ARG A 373 -10.90 -18.21 -12.12
C ARG A 373 -12.18 -17.40 -12.34
N LEU A 374 -12.18 -16.13 -11.96
CA LEU A 374 -13.32 -15.23 -12.15
C LEU A 374 -13.56 -14.96 -13.63
N THR A 375 -12.51 -14.68 -14.41
CA THR A 375 -12.63 -14.49 -15.85
C THR A 375 -13.09 -15.77 -16.54
N THR A 376 -12.57 -16.92 -16.15
CA THR A 376 -13.02 -18.23 -16.66
C THR A 376 -14.51 -18.45 -16.36
N TYR A 377 -14.94 -18.21 -15.12
CA TYR A 377 -16.35 -18.30 -14.72
C TYR A 377 -17.25 -17.41 -15.59
N LEU A 378 -16.87 -16.15 -15.81
CA LEU A 378 -17.63 -15.23 -16.65
C LEU A 378 -17.71 -15.72 -18.11
N ARG A 379 -16.61 -16.24 -18.66
CA ARG A 379 -16.59 -16.73 -20.05
C ARG A 379 -17.43 -17.99 -20.26
N GLU A 380 -17.36 -18.93 -19.32
CA GLU A 380 -18.09 -20.20 -19.39
C GLU A 380 -19.59 -20.02 -19.10
N SER A 381 -19.94 -19.21 -18.09
CA SER A 381 -21.33 -19.02 -17.68
C SER A 381 -22.10 -18.04 -18.58
N TYR A 382 -21.37 -17.08 -19.17
CA TYR A 382 -21.93 -15.96 -19.92
C TYR A 382 -21.22 -15.75 -21.26
N PRO A 383 -21.26 -16.74 -22.16
CA PRO A 383 -20.60 -16.63 -23.46
C PRO A 383 -21.23 -15.51 -24.29
N ALA A 384 -20.42 -14.84 -25.10
CA ALA A 384 -20.93 -13.95 -26.13
C ALA A 384 -21.81 -14.76 -27.09
N ALA A 385 -22.92 -14.17 -27.55
CA ALA A 385 -23.73 -14.80 -28.59
C ALA A 385 -22.87 -15.00 -29.85
N GLU A 386 -22.85 -16.21 -30.39
CA GLU A 386 -22.28 -16.46 -31.72
C GLU A 386 -23.13 -15.67 -32.74
N GLU A 387 -22.49 -14.82 -33.55
CA GLU A 387 -23.14 -14.03 -34.61
C GLU A 387 -23.76 -14.89 -35.72
#